data_AF-D3CRC8-F1
#
_entry.id   AF-D3CRC8-F1
#
_cell.length_a   1.000
_cell.length_b   1.000
_cell.length_c   1.000
_cell.angle_alpha   90.00
_cell.angle_beta   90.00
_cell.angle_gamma   90.00
#
_symmetry.space_group_name_H-M   'P 1'
#
loop_
_entity.id
_entity.type
_entity.pdbx_description
1 polymer ?
#
loop_
_entity_poly.entity_id
_entity_poly.type
_entity_poly.pdbx_seq_one_letter_code
_entity_poly.pdbx_strand_id
1 'polypeptide(L)'
;MEILRFALLGLGIGALYTVCAQGLVLIYRASGVVNFAQGAFVMTGAYVYYELGTVRELAMPIVLVLVIAVGGVLGLLMHRVLMAPLRHASPLVRAVATLGVLALLQSIAVLRYTHSIVTADAILPHGPVDLGGVVVTEDRMILFGFGLLITAVLWVVYRFSRFGRITAAVAENELAASVTGHSPDVVATANWAVGSALATLTGALVAQITVLEPSQLAALLLPALAAALLGGFSSFPLALVAALGIGVVQSVLTFEVSQHGWWTGWPQALPFIVVIIYLVFRGRGVPLRSHVFDRLPAVGTGRVRPVPLGVTIIAVTGVILVLSDGWVTAMSVTLANAVVGLSVLLVTGYAGQLSLAQYLIGAIGAFIAVKLMDALGLPFELSFLGGVVSAMIIGAVLGAPALRTRGVNLAVSTLGIAISLYALFLANTQLAGSTDGLPVTTPSLFGLDLDPGEHPRRYAIAVLAVLLVTLLALANL
;
A
#
# COMPACT_ATOMS: atom_id res chain seq x y z
N MET A 1 24.23 -13.67 -21.10
CA MET A 1 23.28 -14.74 -20.76
C MET A 1 22.50 -14.44 -19.48
N GLU A 2 23.16 -13.96 -18.42
CA GLU A 2 22.48 -13.65 -17.14
C GLU A 2 21.35 -12.62 -17.22
N ILE A 3 21.55 -11.49 -17.91
CA ILE A 3 20.48 -10.48 -18.08
C ILE A 3 19.23 -11.10 -18.74
N LEU A 4 19.43 -11.95 -19.75
CA LEU A 4 18.34 -12.65 -20.42
C LEU A 4 17.65 -13.66 -19.47
N ARG A 5 18.42 -14.37 -18.64
CA ARG A 5 17.89 -15.26 -17.59
C ARG A 5 16.97 -14.52 -16.64
N PHE A 6 17.42 -13.39 -16.10
CA PHE A 6 16.61 -12.58 -15.18
C PHE A 6 15.43 -11.91 -15.88
N ALA A 7 15.56 -11.52 -17.15
CA ALA A 7 14.41 -11.06 -17.92
C ALA A 7 13.33 -12.15 -18.02
N LEU A 8 13.70 -13.41 -18.30
CA LEU A 8 12.75 -14.52 -18.36
C LEU A 8 12.16 -14.87 -16.98
N LEU A 9 12.95 -14.82 -15.91
CA LEU A 9 12.44 -14.99 -14.53
C LEU A 9 11.44 -13.88 -14.16
N GLY A 10 11.70 -12.65 -14.61
CA GLY A 10 10.84 -11.50 -14.41
C GLY A 10 9.47 -11.62 -15.10
N LEU A 11 9.35 -12.40 -16.17
CA LEU A 11 8.04 -12.70 -16.78
C LEU A 11 7.11 -13.45 -15.82
N GLY A 12 7.65 -14.38 -15.03
CA GLY A 12 6.87 -15.11 -14.02
C GLY A 12 6.34 -14.19 -12.92
N ILE A 13 7.18 -13.29 -12.40
CA ILE A 13 6.77 -12.29 -11.39
C ILE A 13 5.78 -11.29 -12.00
N GLY A 14 6.04 -10.82 -13.23
CA GLY A 14 5.15 -9.91 -13.96
C GLY A 14 3.78 -10.52 -14.25
N ALA A 15 3.69 -11.84 -14.38
CA ALA A 15 2.40 -12.53 -14.51
C ALA A 15 1.59 -12.51 -13.21
N LEU A 16 2.23 -12.61 -12.04
CA LEU A 16 1.55 -12.44 -10.75
C LEU A 16 1.03 -11.00 -10.59
N TYR A 17 1.84 -10.01 -10.98
CA TYR A 17 1.42 -8.61 -11.03
C TYR A 17 0.25 -8.42 -11.99
N THR A 18 0.23 -9.15 -13.11
CA THR A 18 -0.87 -9.11 -14.08
C THR A 18 -2.17 -9.55 -13.43
N VAL A 19 -2.22 -10.73 -12.80
CA VAL A 19 -3.46 -11.28 -12.23
C VAL A 19 -4.01 -10.35 -11.14
N CYS A 20 -3.14 -9.83 -10.27
CA CYS A 20 -3.54 -8.85 -9.25
C CYS A 20 -4.02 -7.53 -9.86
N ALA A 21 -3.30 -6.99 -10.85
CA ALA A 21 -3.66 -5.76 -11.57
C ALA A 21 -5.02 -5.90 -12.26
N GLN A 22 -5.31 -7.06 -12.84
CA GLN A 22 -6.59 -7.31 -13.49
C GLN A 22 -7.74 -7.32 -12.48
N GLY A 23 -7.54 -7.88 -11.30
CA GLY A 23 -8.51 -7.75 -10.21
C GLY A 23 -8.78 -6.29 -9.82
N LEU A 24 -7.74 -5.45 -9.77
CA LEU A 24 -7.89 -4.00 -9.55
C LEU A 24 -8.64 -3.32 -10.68
N VAL A 25 -8.34 -3.64 -11.95
CA VAL A 25 -9.03 -3.10 -13.13
C VAL A 25 -10.53 -3.43 -13.08
N LEU A 26 -10.90 -4.66 -12.70
CA LEU A 26 -12.29 -5.08 -12.57
C LEU A 26 -13.05 -4.25 -11.54
N ILE A 27 -12.49 -4.17 -10.33
CA ILE A 27 -13.10 -3.43 -9.23
C ILE A 27 -13.25 -1.94 -9.60
N TYR A 28 -12.21 -1.36 -10.20
CA TYR A 28 -12.23 0.04 -10.59
C TYR A 28 -13.25 0.32 -11.69
N ARG A 29 -13.31 -0.50 -12.74
CA ARG A 29 -14.26 -0.31 -13.85
C ARG A 29 -15.71 -0.30 -13.36
N ALA A 30 -16.05 -1.17 -12.41
CA ALA A 30 -17.42 -1.30 -11.96
C ALA A 30 -17.83 -0.28 -10.88
N SER A 31 -16.88 0.30 -10.15
CA SER A 31 -17.20 1.09 -8.95
C SER A 31 -16.51 2.45 -8.84
N GLY A 32 -15.61 2.78 -9.77
CA GLY A 32 -14.86 4.03 -9.81
C GLY A 32 -13.85 4.21 -8.68
N VAL A 33 -13.63 3.20 -7.84
CA VAL A 33 -12.78 3.27 -6.64
C VAL A 33 -11.65 2.25 -6.72
N VAL A 34 -10.46 2.70 -6.35
CA VAL A 34 -9.29 1.82 -6.18
C VAL A 34 -9.37 1.12 -4.84
N ASN A 35 -9.31 -0.21 -4.88
CA ASN A 35 -9.31 -1.04 -3.69
C ASN A 35 -7.89 -1.23 -3.13
N PHE A 36 -7.52 -0.45 -2.12
CA PHE A 36 -6.23 -0.63 -1.45
C PHE A 36 -6.18 -1.91 -0.60
N ALA A 37 -7.31 -2.53 -0.27
CA ALA A 37 -7.34 -3.83 0.40
C ALA A 37 -6.94 -5.00 -0.50
N GLN A 38 -6.77 -4.77 -1.81
CA GLN A 38 -6.39 -5.84 -2.74
C GLN A 38 -5.08 -6.53 -2.32
N GLY A 39 -4.10 -5.79 -1.79
CA GLY A 39 -2.87 -6.39 -1.24
C GLY A 39 -3.14 -7.32 -0.05
N ALA A 40 -4.05 -6.93 0.84
CA ALA A 40 -4.51 -7.78 1.93
C ALA A 40 -5.22 -9.04 1.41
N PHE A 41 -5.99 -8.95 0.31
CA PHE A 41 -6.61 -10.13 -0.29
C PHE A 41 -5.58 -11.07 -0.92
N VAL A 42 -4.52 -10.55 -1.54
CA VAL A 42 -3.37 -11.36 -1.98
C VAL A 42 -2.75 -12.09 -0.79
N MET A 43 -2.44 -11.37 0.29
CA MET A 43 -1.91 -11.95 1.53
C MET A 43 -2.85 -13.02 2.11
N THR A 44 -4.16 -12.74 2.22
CA THR A 44 -5.14 -13.72 2.71
C THR A 44 -5.18 -14.96 1.83
N GLY A 45 -5.15 -14.81 0.50
CA GLY A 45 -5.11 -15.95 -0.41
C GLY A 45 -3.87 -16.83 -0.24
N ALA A 46 -2.72 -16.22 0.01
CA ALA A 46 -1.47 -16.92 0.26
C ALA A 46 -1.49 -17.72 1.58
N TYR A 47 -2.02 -17.13 2.66
CA TYR A 47 -2.17 -17.83 3.94
C TYR A 47 -3.26 -18.90 3.92
N VAL A 48 -4.37 -18.68 3.20
CA VAL A 48 -5.41 -19.71 3.01
C VAL A 48 -4.83 -20.88 2.21
N TYR A 49 -4.02 -20.60 1.18
CA TYR A 49 -3.30 -21.63 0.44
C TYR A 49 -2.38 -22.45 1.36
N TYR A 50 -1.55 -21.77 2.17
CA TYR A 50 -0.67 -22.41 3.15
C TYR A 50 -1.44 -23.30 4.15
N GLU A 51 -2.51 -22.78 4.75
CA GLU A 51 -3.30 -23.51 5.74
C GLU A 51 -4.00 -24.74 5.15
N LEU A 52 -4.57 -24.61 3.95
CA LEU A 52 -5.32 -25.70 3.35
C LEU A 52 -4.40 -26.72 2.66
N GLY A 53 -3.34 -26.25 1.99
CA GLY A 53 -2.44 -27.08 1.19
C GLY A 53 -1.30 -27.70 1.99
N THR A 54 -0.69 -26.96 2.92
CA THR A 54 0.50 -27.41 3.66
C THR A 54 0.14 -27.92 5.05
N VAL A 55 -0.69 -27.19 5.81
CA VAL A 55 -1.03 -27.60 7.18
C VAL A 55 -2.07 -28.71 7.19
N ARG A 56 -3.07 -28.65 6.30
CA ARG A 56 -4.15 -29.63 6.21
C ARG A 56 -3.97 -30.64 5.09
N GLU A 57 -2.94 -30.50 4.26
CA GLU A 57 -2.59 -31.43 3.18
C GLU A 57 -3.76 -31.76 2.24
N LEU A 58 -4.67 -30.80 2.00
CA LEU A 58 -5.80 -31.01 1.09
C LEU A 58 -5.33 -31.08 -0.37
N ALA A 59 -6.07 -31.84 -1.18
CA ALA A 59 -5.78 -31.95 -2.61
C ALA A 59 -5.84 -30.58 -3.32
N MET A 60 -4.85 -30.31 -4.16
CA MET A 60 -4.63 -29.00 -4.77
C MET A 60 -5.84 -28.40 -5.51
N PRO A 61 -6.60 -29.15 -6.33
CA PRO A 61 -7.77 -28.59 -7.00
C PRO A 61 -8.80 -28.03 -6.01
N ILE A 62 -8.95 -28.69 -4.85
CA ILE A 62 -9.86 -28.27 -3.78
C ILE A 62 -9.32 -26.99 -3.15
N VAL A 63 -8.02 -26.93 -2.85
CA VAL A 63 -7.37 -25.74 -2.29
C VAL A 63 -7.58 -24.52 -3.19
N LEU A 64 -7.31 -24.64 -4.50
CA LEU A 64 -7.49 -23.53 -5.45
C LEU A 64 -8.94 -23.05 -5.52
N VAL A 65 -9.91 -23.97 -5.56
CA VAL A 65 -11.34 -23.62 -5.56
C VAL A 65 -11.71 -22.89 -4.28
N LEU A 66 -11.22 -23.34 -3.12
CA LEU A 66 -11.49 -22.70 -1.83
C LEU A 66 -10.82 -21.32 -1.72
N VAL A 67 -9.59 -21.15 -2.19
CA VAL A 67 -8.91 -19.84 -2.23
C VAL A 67 -9.69 -18.85 -3.09
N ILE A 68 -10.13 -19.27 -4.27
CA ILE A 68 -10.95 -18.45 -5.18
C ILE A 68 -12.29 -18.11 -4.52
N ALA A 69 -12.93 -19.09 -3.87
CA ALA A 69 -14.21 -18.89 -3.18
C ALA A 69 -14.07 -17.90 -2.01
N VAL A 70 -13.01 -18.01 -1.20
CA VAL A 70 -12.72 -17.06 -0.11
C VAL A 70 -12.56 -15.65 -0.68
N GLY A 71 -11.81 -15.47 -1.76
CA GLY A 71 -11.67 -14.17 -2.40
C GLY A 71 -13.00 -13.62 -2.92
N GLY A 72 -13.83 -14.48 -3.55
CA GLY A 72 -15.17 -14.12 -4.00
C GLY A 72 -16.06 -13.64 -2.85
N VAL A 73 -16.05 -14.35 -1.71
CA VAL A 73 -16.81 -14.00 -0.51
C VAL A 73 -16.28 -12.70 0.10
N LEU A 74 -14.96 -12.52 0.21
CA LEU A 74 -14.36 -11.28 0.70
C LEU A 74 -14.73 -10.09 -0.18
N GLY A 75 -14.72 -10.25 -1.52
CA GLY A 75 -15.16 -9.22 -2.45
C GLY A 75 -16.65 -8.89 -2.32
N LEU A 76 -17.50 -9.92 -2.19
CA LEU A 76 -18.93 -9.75 -1.94
C LEU A 76 -19.19 -8.97 -0.64
N LEU A 77 -18.54 -9.37 0.46
CA LEU A 77 -18.67 -8.71 1.77
C LEU A 77 -18.14 -7.28 1.72
N MET A 78 -16.97 -7.08 1.12
CA MET A 78 -16.39 -5.75 0.94
C MET A 78 -17.33 -4.82 0.18
N HIS A 79 -17.96 -5.31 -0.89
CA HIS A 79 -18.93 -4.50 -1.60
C HIS A 79 -20.20 -4.25 -0.79
N ARG A 80 -20.86 -5.30 -0.28
CA ARG A 80 -22.18 -5.19 0.36
C ARG A 80 -22.16 -4.51 1.72
N VAL A 81 -21.13 -4.77 2.52
CA VAL A 81 -21.04 -4.27 3.91
C VAL A 81 -20.34 -2.93 3.97
N LEU A 82 -19.35 -2.67 3.10
CA LEU A 82 -18.54 -1.45 3.16
C LEU A 82 -18.84 -0.48 2.02
N MET A 83 -18.78 -0.93 0.76
CA MET A 83 -18.88 0.00 -0.37
C MET A 83 -20.30 0.45 -0.69
N ALA A 84 -21.29 -0.43 -0.60
CA ALA A 84 -22.68 -0.12 -0.91
C ALA A 84 -23.25 0.94 0.05
N PRO A 85 -23.03 0.88 1.39
CA PRO A 85 -23.41 1.96 2.28
C PRO A 85 -22.67 3.28 2.01
N LEU A 86 -21.41 3.18 1.56
CA LEU A 86 -20.56 4.34 1.25
C LEU A 86 -20.71 4.85 -0.20
N ARG A 87 -21.73 4.43 -0.96
CA ARG A 87 -21.90 4.79 -2.38
C ARG A 87 -21.96 6.30 -2.64
N HIS A 88 -22.51 7.06 -1.69
CA HIS A 88 -22.65 8.52 -1.75
C HIS A 88 -21.52 9.26 -1.04
N ALA A 89 -20.59 8.53 -0.42
CA ALA A 89 -19.42 9.13 0.20
C ALA A 89 -18.41 9.53 -0.87
N SER A 90 -17.57 10.52 -0.55
CA SER A 90 -16.52 10.96 -1.47
C SER A 90 -15.57 9.80 -1.83
N PRO A 91 -14.95 9.81 -3.02
CA PRO A 91 -13.99 8.78 -3.42
C PRO A 91 -12.86 8.57 -2.41
N LEU A 92 -12.50 9.64 -1.70
CA LEU A 92 -11.51 9.63 -0.62
C LEU A 92 -11.98 8.77 0.56
N VAL A 93 -13.21 8.95 1.04
CA VAL A 93 -13.77 8.15 2.14
C VAL A 93 -13.81 6.67 1.77
N ARG A 94 -14.22 6.35 0.54
CA ARG A 94 -14.24 4.97 0.05
C ARG A 94 -12.83 4.36 -0.03
N ALA A 95 -11.83 5.12 -0.47
CA ALA A 95 -10.43 4.69 -0.48
C ALA A 95 -9.89 4.45 0.94
N VAL A 96 -10.14 5.37 1.87
CA VAL A 96 -9.76 5.23 3.29
C VAL A 96 -10.40 3.99 3.92
N ALA A 97 -11.66 3.71 3.60
CA ALA A 97 -12.33 2.49 4.06
C ALA A 97 -11.59 1.22 3.62
N THR A 98 -11.09 1.17 2.36
CA THR A 98 -10.28 0.02 1.90
C THR A 98 -8.93 -0.09 2.59
N LEU A 99 -8.30 1.03 2.94
CA LEU A 99 -7.06 1.04 3.74
C LEU A 99 -7.31 0.53 5.17
N GLY A 100 -8.47 0.83 5.75
CA GLY A 100 -8.90 0.27 7.04
C GLY A 100 -9.00 -1.26 6.98
N VAL A 101 -9.57 -1.80 5.91
CA VAL A 101 -9.65 -3.27 5.72
C VAL A 101 -8.28 -3.89 5.45
N LEU A 102 -7.40 -3.22 4.69
CA LEU A 102 -6.01 -3.63 4.52
C LEU A 102 -5.33 -3.80 5.90
N ALA A 103 -5.39 -2.76 6.73
CA ALA A 103 -4.78 -2.76 8.05
C ALA A 103 -5.41 -3.81 8.99
N LEU A 104 -6.74 -3.98 8.94
CA LEU A 104 -7.45 -5.01 9.71
C LEU A 104 -6.99 -6.41 9.34
N LEU A 105 -7.01 -6.77 8.06
CA LEU A 105 -6.61 -8.09 7.59
C LEU A 105 -5.11 -8.36 7.83
N GLN A 106 -4.26 -7.34 7.67
CA GLN A 106 -2.85 -7.44 7.98
C GLN A 106 -2.61 -7.67 9.48
N SER A 107 -3.36 -6.97 10.35
CA SER A 107 -3.27 -7.16 11.80
C SER A 107 -3.74 -8.55 12.21
N ILE A 108 -4.83 -9.07 11.62
CA ILE A 108 -5.30 -10.45 11.85
C ILE A 108 -4.22 -11.45 11.44
N ALA A 109 -3.56 -11.24 10.30
CA ALA A 109 -2.48 -12.13 9.85
C ALA A 109 -1.28 -12.10 10.81
N VAL A 110 -0.85 -10.91 11.26
CA VAL A 110 0.23 -10.79 12.25
C VAL A 110 -0.14 -11.44 13.59
N LEU A 111 -1.37 -11.30 14.07
CA LEU A 111 -1.79 -11.95 15.32
C LEU A 111 -1.84 -13.48 15.19
N ARG A 112 -2.19 -14.01 14.02
CA ARG A 112 -2.32 -15.45 13.80
C ARG A 112 -0.99 -16.14 13.48
N TYR A 113 -0.17 -15.50 12.64
CA TYR A 113 1.07 -16.08 12.10
C TYR A 113 2.32 -15.42 12.68
N THR A 114 2.17 -14.48 13.62
CA THR A 114 3.26 -13.66 14.16
C THR A 114 3.99 -12.92 13.02
N HIS A 115 5.12 -12.27 13.30
CA HIS A 115 6.06 -11.80 12.29
C HIS A 115 6.95 -12.93 11.74
N SER A 116 6.62 -14.20 12.00
CA SER A 116 7.42 -15.32 11.51
C SER A 116 7.20 -15.56 10.02
N ILE A 117 8.32 -15.79 9.34
CA ILE A 117 8.35 -16.19 7.93
C ILE A 117 7.94 -17.66 7.85
N VAL A 118 6.91 -17.97 7.07
CA VAL A 118 6.49 -19.36 6.80
C VAL A 118 6.59 -19.67 5.31
N THR A 119 6.79 -20.94 4.97
CA THR A 119 6.87 -21.43 3.59
C THR A 119 5.71 -22.36 3.32
N ALA A 120 5.04 -22.17 2.18
CA ALA A 120 4.05 -23.13 1.71
C ALA A 120 4.71 -24.16 0.80
N ASP A 121 4.16 -25.37 0.81
CA ASP A 121 4.57 -26.43 -0.10
C ASP A 121 4.22 -26.02 -1.51
N ALA A 122 5.24 -26.04 -2.34
CA ALA A 122 5.14 -25.66 -3.72
C ALA A 122 4.79 -26.89 -4.56
N ILE A 123 3.74 -26.77 -5.36
CA ILE A 123 3.13 -27.84 -6.16
C ILE A 123 3.46 -27.65 -7.64
N LEU A 124 3.69 -26.40 -8.05
CA LEU A 124 4.24 -26.15 -9.38
C LEU A 124 5.60 -26.83 -9.48
N PRO A 125 5.92 -27.54 -10.57
CA PRO A 125 7.26 -28.07 -10.77
C PRO A 125 8.31 -26.95 -10.77
N HIS A 126 9.45 -27.17 -10.10
CA HIS A 126 10.58 -26.22 -10.09
C HIS A 126 11.78 -26.74 -10.90
N GLY A 127 11.53 -27.66 -11.83
CA GLY A 127 12.58 -28.23 -12.67
C GLY A 127 13.26 -27.18 -13.54
N PRO A 128 14.56 -27.35 -13.87
CA PRO A 128 15.24 -26.48 -14.82
C PRO A 128 14.74 -26.73 -16.25
N VAL A 129 14.43 -25.66 -16.96
CA VAL A 129 14.07 -25.64 -18.38
C VAL A 129 15.14 -24.85 -19.13
N ASP A 130 15.80 -25.49 -20.09
CA ASP A 130 16.79 -24.84 -20.94
C ASP A 130 16.12 -24.23 -22.18
N LEU A 131 16.19 -22.91 -22.28
CA LEU A 131 15.73 -22.13 -23.42
C LEU A 131 16.94 -21.56 -24.16
N GLY A 132 17.54 -22.37 -25.04
CA GLY A 132 18.63 -21.94 -25.92
C GLY A 132 19.90 -21.53 -25.17
N GLY A 133 20.26 -22.25 -24.11
CA GLY A 133 21.42 -21.99 -23.26
C GLY A 133 21.11 -21.10 -22.05
N VAL A 134 19.83 -20.80 -21.79
CA VAL A 134 19.37 -20.05 -20.61
C VAL A 134 18.48 -20.95 -19.76
N VAL A 135 18.95 -21.31 -18.58
CA VAL A 135 18.20 -22.14 -17.64
C VAL A 135 17.26 -21.27 -16.81
N VAL A 136 15.96 -21.56 -16.91
CA VAL A 136 14.87 -20.91 -16.17
C VAL A 136 14.06 -21.99 -15.47
N THR A 137 13.43 -21.68 -14.33
CA THR A 137 12.61 -22.66 -13.61
C THR A 137 11.21 -22.80 -14.22
N GLU A 138 10.68 -24.02 -14.24
CA GLU A 138 9.41 -24.38 -14.88
C GLU A 138 8.21 -23.61 -14.29
N ASP A 139 8.17 -23.42 -12.97
CA ASP A 139 7.18 -22.62 -12.25
C ASP A 139 7.00 -21.21 -12.86
N ARG A 140 8.09 -20.53 -13.26
CA ARG A 140 8.03 -19.18 -13.85
C ARG A 140 7.36 -19.18 -15.21
N MET A 141 7.59 -20.21 -16.02
CA MET A 141 6.95 -20.36 -17.33
C MET A 141 5.46 -20.70 -17.18
N ILE A 142 5.12 -21.55 -16.22
CA ILE A 142 3.72 -21.87 -15.90
C ILE A 142 2.98 -20.61 -15.43
N LEU A 143 3.57 -19.84 -14.51
CA LEU A 143 3.00 -18.58 -14.03
C LEU A 143 2.81 -17.58 -15.17
N PHE A 144 3.78 -17.46 -16.07
CA PHE A 144 3.66 -16.64 -17.27
C PHE A 144 2.47 -17.07 -18.15
N GLY A 145 2.34 -18.37 -18.40
CA GLY A 145 1.20 -18.94 -19.12
C GLY A 145 -0.14 -18.64 -18.44
N PHE A 146 -0.22 -18.75 -17.11
CA PHE A 146 -1.42 -18.38 -16.34
C PHE A 146 -1.78 -16.90 -16.49
N GLY A 147 -0.80 -16.00 -16.41
CA GLY A 147 -1.02 -14.57 -16.63
C GLY A 147 -1.62 -14.29 -18.02
N LEU A 148 -1.08 -14.92 -19.07
CA LEU A 148 -1.61 -14.80 -20.43
C LEU A 148 -3.03 -15.36 -20.54
N LEU A 149 -3.28 -16.55 -19.99
CA LEU A 149 -4.57 -17.22 -20.02
C LEU A 149 -5.66 -16.38 -19.33
N ILE A 150 -5.41 -15.91 -18.10
CA ILE A 150 -6.36 -15.09 -17.35
C ILE A 150 -6.62 -13.78 -18.11
N THR A 151 -5.59 -13.16 -18.69
CA THR A 151 -5.77 -11.97 -19.54
C THR A 151 -6.67 -12.25 -20.72
N ALA A 152 -6.44 -13.34 -21.45
CA ALA A 152 -7.23 -13.72 -22.61
C ALA A 152 -8.69 -13.99 -22.23
N VAL A 153 -8.92 -14.75 -21.15
CA VAL A 153 -10.27 -15.04 -20.63
C VAL A 153 -10.99 -13.76 -20.26
N LEU A 154 -10.37 -12.89 -19.44
CA LEU A 154 -10.99 -11.63 -19.04
C LEU A 154 -11.24 -10.70 -20.23
N TRP A 155 -10.30 -10.62 -21.17
CA TRP A 155 -10.47 -9.83 -22.38
C TRP A 155 -11.66 -10.32 -23.21
N VAL A 156 -11.76 -11.62 -23.48
CA VAL A 156 -12.88 -12.21 -24.23
C VAL A 156 -14.20 -11.98 -23.50
N VAL A 157 -14.27 -12.31 -22.21
CA VAL A 157 -15.50 -12.16 -21.41
C VAL A 157 -15.95 -10.71 -21.37
N TYR A 158 -15.07 -9.75 -21.08
CA TYR A 158 -15.47 -8.35 -20.96
C TYR A 158 -15.68 -7.63 -22.29
N ARG A 159 -15.09 -8.14 -23.38
CA ARG A 159 -15.28 -7.58 -24.72
C ARG A 159 -16.57 -8.07 -25.37
N PHE A 160 -16.89 -9.37 -25.24
CA PHE A 160 -17.93 -10.01 -26.03
C PHE A 160 -19.18 -10.41 -25.24
N SER A 161 -19.12 -10.56 -23.91
CA SER A 161 -20.30 -10.94 -23.11
C SER A 161 -21.25 -9.76 -22.83
N ARG A 162 -22.51 -10.08 -22.49
CA ARG A 162 -23.48 -9.08 -21.99
C ARG A 162 -22.98 -8.43 -20.70
N PHE A 163 -22.45 -9.23 -19.76
CA PHE A 163 -21.91 -8.74 -18.50
C PHE A 163 -20.78 -7.71 -18.69
N GLY A 164 -19.87 -7.98 -19.64
CA GLY A 164 -18.79 -7.07 -20.01
C GLY A 164 -19.29 -5.73 -20.55
N ARG A 165 -20.26 -5.77 -21.47
CA ARG A 165 -20.88 -4.57 -22.05
C ARG A 165 -21.65 -3.75 -21.03
N ILE A 166 -22.40 -4.40 -20.14
CA ILE A 166 -23.12 -3.74 -19.04
C ILE A 166 -22.11 -3.10 -18.07
N THR A 167 -21.02 -3.81 -17.73
CA THR A 167 -19.96 -3.24 -16.87
C THR A 167 -19.32 -2.02 -17.54
N ALA A 168 -19.09 -2.04 -18.85
CA ALA A 168 -18.60 -0.87 -19.58
C ALA A 168 -19.62 0.29 -19.55
N ALA A 169 -20.91 0.02 -19.72
CA ALA A 169 -21.97 1.04 -19.65
C ALA A 169 -22.08 1.67 -18.24
N VAL A 170 -22.01 0.85 -17.19
CA VAL A 170 -21.97 1.32 -15.79
C VAL A 170 -20.71 2.15 -15.55
N ALA A 171 -19.56 1.71 -16.07
CA ALA A 171 -18.30 2.45 -16.01
C ALA A 171 -18.39 3.80 -16.75
N GLU A 172 -19.26 3.94 -17.75
CA GLU A 172 -19.48 5.17 -18.52
C GLU A 172 -20.47 6.14 -17.88
N ASN A 173 -21.57 5.65 -17.30
CA ASN A 173 -22.50 6.46 -16.53
C ASN A 173 -23.46 5.54 -15.74
N GLU A 174 -23.28 5.47 -14.41
CA GLU A 174 -24.11 4.64 -13.54
C GLU A 174 -25.59 5.00 -13.60
N LEU A 175 -25.92 6.30 -13.66
CA LEU A 175 -27.29 6.78 -13.77
C LEU A 175 -27.90 6.37 -15.11
N ALA A 176 -27.20 6.58 -16.22
CA ALA A 176 -27.70 6.19 -17.54
C ALA A 176 -27.90 4.67 -17.62
N ALA A 177 -26.97 3.88 -17.09
CA ALA A 177 -27.09 2.43 -17.03
C ALA A 177 -28.31 1.99 -16.21
N SER A 178 -28.60 2.66 -15.09
CA SER A 178 -29.77 2.36 -14.25
C SER A 178 -31.11 2.58 -14.94
N VAL A 179 -31.22 3.60 -15.81
CA VAL A 179 -32.44 3.86 -16.61
C VAL A 179 -32.71 2.75 -17.62
N THR A 180 -31.68 2.03 -18.07
CA THR A 180 -31.83 0.87 -18.95
C THR A 180 -32.21 -0.44 -18.22
N GLY A 181 -32.51 -0.38 -16.92
CA GLY A 181 -32.93 -1.53 -16.11
C GLY A 181 -31.79 -2.36 -15.51
N HIS A 182 -30.53 -1.90 -15.62
CA HIS A 182 -29.38 -2.58 -15.04
C HIS A 182 -29.01 -1.95 -13.69
N SER A 183 -28.93 -2.76 -12.63
CA SER A 183 -28.50 -2.26 -11.31
C SER A 183 -26.96 -2.11 -11.27
N PRO A 184 -26.42 -0.89 -11.05
CA PRO A 184 -24.98 -0.70 -10.84
C PRO A 184 -24.45 -1.49 -9.65
N ASP A 185 -25.24 -1.64 -8.59
CA ASP A 185 -24.84 -2.36 -7.37
C ASP A 185 -24.64 -3.87 -7.63
N VAL A 186 -25.48 -4.50 -8.45
CA VAL A 186 -25.31 -5.92 -8.81
C VAL A 186 -24.06 -6.12 -9.64
N VAL A 187 -23.84 -5.22 -10.62
CA VAL A 187 -22.66 -5.24 -11.48
C VAL A 187 -21.39 -5.01 -10.66
N ALA A 188 -21.41 -4.04 -9.75
CA ALA A 188 -20.32 -3.78 -8.83
C ALA A 188 -20.08 -4.99 -7.91
N THR A 189 -21.12 -5.54 -7.27
CA THR A 189 -21.00 -6.73 -6.42
C THR A 189 -20.28 -7.88 -7.14
N ALA A 190 -20.68 -8.18 -8.38
CA ALA A 190 -20.07 -9.25 -9.18
C ALA A 190 -18.60 -8.95 -9.52
N ASN A 191 -18.29 -7.72 -9.95
CA ASN A 191 -16.92 -7.32 -10.26
C ASN A 191 -16.02 -7.30 -9.02
N TRP A 192 -16.55 -6.92 -7.86
CA TRP A 192 -15.83 -6.99 -6.58
C TRP A 192 -15.54 -8.44 -6.18
N ALA A 193 -16.50 -9.35 -6.32
CA ALA A 193 -16.28 -10.77 -6.07
C ALA A 193 -15.19 -11.36 -6.99
N VAL A 194 -15.30 -11.14 -8.30
CA VAL A 194 -14.30 -11.66 -9.27
C VAL A 194 -12.94 -11.01 -9.06
N GLY A 195 -12.87 -9.69 -8.84
CA GLY A 195 -11.61 -8.98 -8.64
C GLY A 195 -10.86 -9.40 -7.37
N SER A 196 -11.59 -9.67 -6.28
CA SER A 196 -11.03 -10.21 -5.04
C SER A 196 -10.66 -11.70 -5.15
N ALA A 197 -11.39 -12.49 -5.92
CA ALA A 197 -11.04 -13.88 -6.24
C ALA A 197 -9.72 -13.96 -7.02
N LEU A 198 -9.47 -13.06 -7.97
CA LEU A 198 -8.18 -12.95 -8.66
C LEU A 198 -7.06 -12.51 -7.71
N ALA A 199 -7.36 -11.66 -6.72
CA ALA A 199 -6.40 -11.25 -5.70
C ALA A 199 -5.95 -12.45 -4.86
N THR A 200 -6.89 -13.22 -4.31
CA THR A 200 -6.56 -14.39 -3.49
C THR A 200 -5.89 -15.48 -4.31
N LEU A 201 -6.30 -15.68 -5.57
CA LEU A 201 -5.61 -16.56 -6.51
C LEU A 201 -4.15 -16.12 -6.72
N THR A 202 -3.90 -14.82 -6.88
CA THR A 202 -2.52 -14.31 -6.98
C THR A 202 -1.73 -14.68 -5.72
N GLY A 203 -2.34 -14.57 -4.54
CA GLY A 203 -1.75 -15.00 -3.27
C GLY A 203 -1.32 -16.46 -3.27
N ALA A 204 -2.20 -17.36 -3.69
CA ALA A 204 -1.89 -18.79 -3.80
C ALA A 204 -0.76 -19.08 -4.80
N LEU A 205 -0.70 -18.33 -5.92
CA LEU A 205 0.37 -18.47 -6.90
C LEU A 205 1.71 -17.90 -6.41
N VAL A 206 1.68 -16.80 -5.66
CA VAL A 206 2.87 -16.21 -5.01
C VAL A 206 3.44 -17.16 -3.96
N ALA A 207 2.59 -17.82 -3.18
CA ALA A 207 3.00 -18.77 -2.14
C ALA A 207 3.87 -19.95 -2.66
N GLN A 208 3.82 -20.23 -3.97
CA GLN A 208 4.60 -21.29 -4.63
C GLN A 208 6.09 -20.94 -4.81
N ILE A 209 6.43 -19.65 -4.75
CA ILE A 209 7.72 -19.14 -5.27
C ILE A 209 8.47 -18.24 -4.29
N THR A 210 7.84 -17.90 -3.16
CA THR A 210 8.42 -17.02 -2.15
C THR A 210 7.90 -17.41 -0.77
N VAL A 211 8.65 -16.98 0.23
CA VAL A 211 8.23 -17.05 1.62
C VAL A 211 7.04 -16.12 1.89
N LEU A 212 6.25 -16.47 2.90
CA LEU A 212 5.06 -15.75 3.31
C LEU A 212 5.38 -14.84 4.50
N GLU A 213 5.41 -13.55 4.23
CA GLU A 213 5.51 -12.49 5.22
C GLU A 213 4.34 -11.51 5.03
N PRO A 214 3.54 -11.18 6.07
CA PRO A 214 2.30 -10.41 5.90
C PRO A 214 2.51 -9.04 5.23
N SER A 215 3.53 -8.31 5.68
CA SER A 215 3.92 -6.99 5.15
C SER A 215 4.33 -7.05 3.69
N GLN A 216 5.20 -8.01 3.35
CA GLN A 216 5.72 -8.17 1.99
C GLN A 216 4.62 -8.55 0.99
N LEU A 217 3.72 -9.45 1.39
CA LEU A 217 2.60 -9.88 0.55
C LEU A 217 1.61 -8.75 0.31
N ALA A 218 1.28 -7.96 1.34
CA ALA A 218 0.43 -6.79 1.19
C ALA A 218 1.05 -5.74 0.25
N ALA A 219 2.38 -5.61 0.24
CA ALA A 219 3.11 -4.68 -0.62
C ALA A 219 3.07 -5.02 -2.12
N LEU A 220 2.68 -6.25 -2.50
CA LEU A 220 2.45 -6.64 -3.91
C LEU A 220 1.34 -5.83 -4.60
N LEU A 221 0.51 -5.14 -3.82
CA LEU A 221 -0.45 -4.16 -4.31
C LEU A 221 0.20 -3.11 -5.22
N LEU A 222 1.42 -2.67 -4.92
CA LEU A 222 2.05 -1.55 -5.62
C LEU A 222 2.39 -1.85 -7.08
N PRO A 223 3.15 -2.90 -7.41
CA PRO A 223 3.41 -3.24 -8.81
C PRO A 223 2.13 -3.54 -9.58
N ALA A 224 1.13 -4.13 -8.93
CA ALA A 224 -0.18 -4.34 -9.53
C ALA A 224 -0.92 -3.01 -9.82
N LEU A 225 -0.89 -2.04 -8.89
CA LEU A 225 -1.45 -0.70 -9.10
C LEU A 225 -0.72 0.05 -10.22
N ALA A 226 0.61 -0.04 -10.28
CA ALA A 226 1.41 0.57 -11.34
C ALA A 226 1.01 0.02 -12.72
N ALA A 227 0.90 -1.31 -12.83
CA ALA A 227 0.45 -1.96 -14.06
C ALA A 227 -0.99 -1.60 -14.42
N ALA A 228 -1.91 -1.58 -13.45
CA ALA A 228 -3.30 -1.19 -13.68
C ALA A 228 -3.42 0.28 -14.13
N LEU A 229 -2.62 1.18 -13.56
CA LEU A 229 -2.56 2.59 -13.93
C LEU A 229 -2.04 2.79 -15.35
N LEU A 230 -0.96 2.10 -15.73
CA LEU A 230 -0.43 2.07 -17.09
C LEU A 230 -1.47 1.51 -18.08
N GLY A 231 -2.21 0.48 -17.67
CA GLY A 231 -3.38 -0.06 -18.39
C GLY A 231 -4.61 0.85 -18.38
N GLY A 232 -4.51 2.04 -17.79
CA GLY A 232 -5.57 3.05 -17.74
C GLY A 232 -6.80 2.64 -16.93
N PHE A 233 -6.67 1.65 -16.05
CA PHE A 233 -7.78 0.98 -15.34
C PHE A 233 -8.93 0.52 -16.26
N SER A 234 -8.66 0.27 -17.53
CA SER A 234 -9.69 -0.09 -18.52
C SER A 234 -9.33 -1.31 -19.36
N SER A 235 -8.04 -1.47 -19.68
CA SER A 235 -7.55 -2.48 -20.64
C SER A 235 -6.74 -3.58 -19.97
N PHE A 236 -7.26 -4.81 -19.98
CA PHE A 236 -6.53 -5.98 -19.46
C PHE A 236 -5.25 -6.30 -20.25
N PRO A 237 -5.23 -6.24 -21.61
CA PRO A 237 -4.01 -6.47 -22.37
C PRO A 237 -2.91 -5.44 -22.08
N LEU A 238 -3.27 -4.16 -21.93
CA LEU A 238 -2.29 -3.13 -21.57
C LEU A 238 -1.77 -3.32 -20.14
N ALA A 239 -2.64 -3.73 -19.20
CA ALA A 239 -2.22 -4.06 -17.84
C ALA A 239 -1.27 -5.27 -17.81
N LEU A 240 -1.48 -6.30 -18.64
CA LEU A 240 -0.57 -7.42 -18.83
C LEU A 240 0.80 -6.95 -19.32
N VAL A 241 0.86 -6.21 -20.44
CA VAL A 241 2.13 -5.74 -21.01
C VAL A 241 2.89 -4.87 -20.00
N ALA A 242 2.18 -3.99 -19.29
CA ALA A 242 2.74 -3.17 -18.23
C ALA A 242 3.30 -4.00 -17.07
N ALA A 243 2.53 -4.96 -16.56
CA ALA A 243 2.93 -5.81 -15.45
C ALA A 243 4.12 -6.71 -15.81
N LEU A 244 4.13 -7.28 -17.02
CA LEU A 244 5.27 -8.05 -17.54
C LEU A 244 6.51 -7.18 -17.66
N GLY A 245 6.39 -5.97 -18.23
CA GLY A 245 7.50 -5.03 -18.35
C GLY A 245 8.07 -4.63 -16.98
N ILE A 246 7.19 -4.33 -16.01
CA ILE A 246 7.60 -4.05 -14.62
C ILE A 246 8.33 -5.25 -14.02
N GLY A 247 7.78 -6.47 -14.16
CA GLY A 247 8.39 -7.69 -13.62
C GLY A 247 9.76 -8.01 -14.23
N VAL A 248 9.91 -7.85 -15.54
CA VAL A 248 11.19 -8.03 -16.27
C VAL A 248 12.24 -7.04 -15.77
N VAL A 249 11.93 -5.75 -15.77
CA VAL A 249 12.89 -4.72 -15.34
C VAL A 249 13.21 -4.87 -13.85
N GLN A 250 12.22 -5.21 -13.02
CA GLN A 250 12.45 -5.45 -11.60
C GLN A 250 13.39 -6.64 -11.36
N SER A 251 13.24 -7.73 -12.11
CA SER A 251 14.11 -8.90 -11.98
C SER A 251 15.54 -8.60 -12.45
N VAL A 252 15.69 -7.85 -13.56
CA VAL A 252 17.01 -7.39 -14.02
C VAL A 252 17.66 -6.44 -13.01
N LEU A 253 16.92 -5.50 -12.42
CA LEU A 253 17.46 -4.64 -11.37
C LEU A 253 17.90 -5.43 -10.14
N THR A 254 17.18 -6.49 -9.77
CA THR A 254 17.59 -7.37 -8.67
C THR A 254 18.93 -8.03 -8.99
N PHE A 255 19.12 -8.48 -10.23
CA PHE A 255 20.40 -9.00 -10.69
C PHE A 255 21.52 -7.95 -10.59
N GLU A 256 21.31 -6.76 -11.15
CA GLU A 256 22.31 -5.69 -11.15
C GLU A 256 22.70 -5.24 -9.73
N VAL A 257 21.73 -5.12 -8.82
CA VAL A 257 21.98 -4.82 -7.40
C VAL A 257 22.79 -5.94 -6.74
N SER A 258 22.46 -7.20 -7.01
CA SER A 258 23.16 -8.34 -6.39
C SER A 258 24.59 -8.55 -6.92
N GLN A 259 24.85 -8.29 -8.20
CA GLN A 259 26.17 -8.52 -8.81
C GLN A 259 27.12 -7.33 -8.69
N HIS A 260 26.61 -6.13 -8.96
CA HIS A 260 27.45 -4.92 -9.07
C HIS A 260 27.38 -4.05 -7.81
N GLY A 261 26.68 -4.50 -6.76
CA GLY A 261 26.54 -3.76 -5.51
C GLY A 261 25.84 -2.41 -5.69
N TRP A 262 24.99 -2.27 -6.70
CA TRP A 262 24.21 -1.05 -6.89
C TRP A 262 23.39 -0.73 -5.64
N TRP A 263 23.07 0.55 -5.49
CA TRP A 263 22.27 1.08 -4.40
C TRP A 263 21.04 0.18 -4.12
N THR A 264 20.92 -0.35 -2.91
CA THR A 264 19.84 -1.30 -2.59
C THR A 264 18.48 -0.60 -2.57
N GLY A 265 17.42 -1.30 -2.97
CA GLY A 265 16.06 -0.73 -3.04
C GLY A 265 15.56 -0.35 -4.43
N TRP A 266 16.42 -0.33 -5.46
CA TRP A 266 16.01 -0.05 -6.84
C TRP A 266 14.88 -0.98 -7.36
N PRO A 267 14.93 -2.30 -7.17
CA PRO A 267 13.86 -3.19 -7.65
C PRO A 267 12.50 -2.84 -7.03
N GLN A 268 12.47 -2.52 -5.74
CA GLN A 268 11.24 -2.18 -5.02
C GLN A 268 10.73 -0.78 -5.38
N ALA A 269 11.62 0.15 -5.73
CA ALA A 269 11.28 1.51 -6.15
C ALA A 269 10.77 1.59 -7.60
N LEU A 270 11.11 0.61 -8.45
CA LEU A 270 10.80 0.63 -9.87
C LEU A 270 9.31 0.86 -10.20
N PRO A 271 8.34 0.10 -9.63
CA PRO A 271 6.94 0.25 -10.03
C PRO A 271 6.42 1.67 -9.84
N PHE A 272 6.95 2.37 -8.85
CA PHE A 272 6.60 3.75 -8.59
C PHE A 272 7.30 4.75 -9.51
N ILE A 273 8.59 4.57 -9.81
CA ILE A 273 9.29 5.41 -10.80
C ILE A 273 8.50 5.40 -12.11
N VAL A 274 8.04 4.22 -12.50
CA VAL A 274 7.15 4.03 -13.65
C VAL A 274 5.83 4.80 -13.50
N VAL A 275 5.20 4.79 -12.31
CA VAL A 275 4.00 5.59 -12.02
C VAL A 275 4.28 7.10 -12.11
N ILE A 276 5.37 7.62 -11.54
CA ILE A 276 5.72 9.06 -11.66
C ILE A 276 5.90 9.41 -13.12
N ILE A 277 6.75 8.68 -13.84
CA ILE A 277 7.05 8.94 -15.25
C ILE A 277 5.73 8.98 -16.01
N TYR A 278 4.88 7.98 -15.83
CA TYR A 278 3.57 7.95 -16.45
C TYR A 278 2.70 9.16 -16.11
N LEU A 279 2.60 9.56 -14.84
CA LEU A 279 1.78 10.69 -14.42
C LEU A 279 2.31 12.03 -14.94
N VAL A 280 3.64 12.20 -14.93
CA VAL A 280 4.32 13.42 -15.42
C VAL A 280 4.12 13.57 -16.92
N PHE A 281 4.29 12.50 -17.70
CA PHE A 281 4.15 12.55 -19.16
C PHE A 281 2.70 12.52 -19.64
N ARG A 282 1.80 11.80 -18.96
CA ARG A 282 0.40 11.71 -19.38
C ARG A 282 -0.33 13.04 -19.24
N GLY A 283 0.10 13.92 -18.33
CA GLY A 283 -0.26 15.35 -18.34
C GLY A 283 -1.76 15.64 -18.39
N ARG A 284 -2.61 14.75 -17.87
CA ARG A 284 -4.08 14.93 -17.88
C ARG A 284 -4.63 14.67 -16.48
N GLY A 285 -5.02 15.76 -15.80
CA GLY A 285 -6.12 15.69 -14.86
C GLY A 285 -7.35 15.30 -15.65
N VAL A 286 -7.68 14.00 -15.68
CA VAL A 286 -8.95 13.55 -16.25
C VAL A 286 -10.03 14.28 -15.45
N PRO A 287 -10.94 15.04 -16.08
CA PRO A 287 -12.09 15.58 -15.37
C PRO A 287 -12.85 14.40 -14.79
N LEU A 288 -12.74 14.20 -13.48
CA LEU A 288 -13.60 13.27 -12.78
C LEU A 288 -15.02 13.83 -12.91
N ARG A 289 -15.92 12.94 -13.36
CA ARG A 289 -17.34 13.19 -13.56
C ARG A 289 -17.94 13.92 -12.37
N SER A 290 -18.76 14.93 -12.67
CA SER A 290 -19.71 15.55 -11.75
C SER A 290 -19.19 15.67 -10.33
N HIS A 291 -18.07 16.39 -10.13
CA HIS A 291 -17.85 17.00 -8.84
C HIS A 291 -18.85 18.15 -8.71
N VAL A 292 -20.07 17.80 -8.26
CA VAL A 292 -20.75 18.67 -7.30
C VAL A 292 -19.70 18.96 -6.24
N PHE A 293 -19.48 20.23 -5.92
CA PHE A 293 -18.54 20.68 -4.91
C PHE A 293 -18.81 19.93 -3.59
N ASP A 294 -18.17 18.76 -3.40
CA ASP A 294 -18.16 18.08 -2.13
C ASP A 294 -17.49 19.04 -1.16
N ARG A 295 -18.21 19.41 -0.10
CA ARG A 295 -17.64 20.21 0.97
C ARG A 295 -16.43 19.46 1.48
N LEU A 296 -15.25 20.06 1.32
CA LEU A 296 -14.02 19.51 1.87
C LEU A 296 -14.19 19.32 3.38
N PRO A 297 -13.55 18.29 3.97
CA PRO A 297 -13.51 18.16 5.41
C PRO A 297 -12.98 19.47 6.01
N ALA A 298 -13.71 20.06 6.97
CA ALA A 298 -13.23 21.25 7.64
C ALA A 298 -11.96 20.92 8.44
N VAL A 299 -10.90 21.73 8.25
CA VAL A 299 -9.72 21.70 9.10
C VAL A 299 -10.04 22.55 10.32
N GLY A 300 -10.23 21.90 11.47
CA GLY A 300 -10.53 22.62 12.71
C GLY A 300 -11.93 23.27 12.74
N THR A 301 -12.26 23.82 13.90
CA THR A 301 -13.51 24.57 14.11
C THR A 301 -13.25 25.95 14.72
N GLY A 302 -11.99 26.32 14.94
CA GLY A 302 -11.60 27.51 15.71
C GLY A 302 -12.00 27.46 17.19
N ARG A 303 -12.52 26.34 17.68
CA ARG A 303 -13.15 26.23 19.00
C ARG A 303 -12.56 25.07 19.79
N VAL A 304 -11.61 25.38 20.65
CA VAL A 304 -11.09 24.44 21.65
C VAL A 304 -11.79 24.70 22.98
N ARG A 305 -12.45 23.68 23.54
CA ARG A 305 -13.06 23.78 24.87
C ARG A 305 -11.98 23.48 25.93
N PRO A 306 -11.58 24.45 26.76
CA PRO A 306 -10.40 24.31 27.63
C PRO A 306 -10.63 23.28 28.75
N VAL A 307 -11.84 23.21 29.30
CA VAL A 307 -12.19 22.29 30.39
C VAL A 307 -12.07 20.81 29.98
N PRO A 308 -12.77 20.31 28.94
CA PRO A 308 -12.62 18.92 28.54
C PRO A 308 -11.20 18.61 28.04
N LEU A 309 -10.53 19.56 27.39
CA LEU A 309 -9.13 19.38 27.01
C LEU A 309 -8.24 19.15 28.23
N GLY A 310 -8.36 20.01 29.26
CA GLY A 310 -7.61 19.85 30.52
C GLY A 310 -7.90 18.52 31.20
N VAL A 311 -9.16 18.09 31.24
CA VAL A 311 -9.55 16.78 31.79
C VAL A 311 -8.91 15.64 31.00
N THR A 312 -8.93 15.69 29.66
CA THR A 312 -8.29 14.69 28.81
C THR A 312 -6.78 14.64 29.02
N ILE A 313 -6.11 15.79 29.13
CA ILE A 313 -4.67 15.87 29.41
C ILE A 313 -4.37 15.19 30.75
N ILE A 314 -5.08 15.57 31.82
CA ILE A 314 -4.88 14.99 33.15
C ILE A 314 -5.15 13.48 33.14
N ALA A 315 -6.21 13.03 32.46
CA ALA A 315 -6.54 11.62 32.35
C ALA A 315 -5.45 10.84 31.61
N VAL A 316 -5.01 11.30 30.44
CA VAL A 316 -3.98 10.62 29.64
C VAL A 316 -2.64 10.62 30.39
N THR A 317 -2.23 11.74 31.00
CA THR A 317 -1.02 11.79 31.83
C THR A 317 -1.14 10.86 33.04
N GLY A 318 -2.28 10.83 33.72
CA GLY A 318 -2.53 9.89 34.83
C GLY A 318 -2.38 8.43 34.39
N VAL A 319 -2.92 8.08 33.21
CA VAL A 319 -2.77 6.74 32.62
C VAL A 319 -1.30 6.44 32.31
N ILE A 320 -0.52 7.37 31.73
CA ILE A 320 0.93 7.20 31.49
C ILE A 320 1.67 6.87 32.78
N LEU A 321 1.32 7.51 33.90
CA LEU A 321 2.02 7.36 35.17
C LEU A 321 1.72 6.02 35.88
N VAL A 322 0.56 5.41 35.61
CA VAL A 322 0.10 4.19 36.28
C VAL A 322 0.45 2.92 35.49
N LEU A 323 0.51 3.01 34.16
CA LEU A 323 0.78 1.86 33.31
C LEU A 323 2.21 1.31 33.47
N SER A 324 2.37 0.02 33.14
CA SER A 324 3.69 -0.60 33.03
C SER A 324 4.41 -0.12 31.77
N ASP A 325 5.74 -0.23 31.77
CA ASP A 325 6.59 0.38 30.73
C ASP A 325 6.24 -0.10 29.32
N GLY A 326 5.90 -1.39 29.13
CA GLY A 326 5.46 -1.90 27.83
C GLY A 326 4.19 -1.20 27.30
N TRP A 327 3.22 -0.94 28.16
CA TRP A 327 2.00 -0.20 27.79
C TRP A 327 2.28 1.29 27.57
N VAL A 328 3.20 1.89 28.31
CA VAL A 328 3.65 3.27 28.10
C VAL A 328 4.34 3.41 26.74
N THR A 329 5.17 2.46 26.34
CA THR A 329 5.78 2.42 25.01
C THR A 329 4.72 2.28 23.91
N ALA A 330 3.77 1.35 24.05
CA ALA A 330 2.67 1.21 23.09
C ALA A 330 1.83 2.48 22.97
N MET A 331 1.59 3.17 24.09
CA MET A 331 0.86 4.44 24.09
C MET A 331 1.67 5.57 23.47
N SER A 332 2.99 5.61 23.69
CA SER A 332 3.90 6.57 23.04
C SER A 332 3.88 6.42 21.52
N VAL A 333 3.93 5.18 21.01
CA VAL A 333 3.79 4.88 19.58
C VAL A 333 2.41 5.33 19.06
N THR A 334 1.35 5.11 19.84
CA THR A 334 -0.02 5.53 19.47
C THR A 334 -0.14 7.05 19.41
N LEU A 335 0.43 7.79 20.36
CA LEU A 335 0.45 9.25 20.37
C LEU A 335 1.26 9.80 19.19
N ALA A 336 2.41 9.20 18.87
CA ALA A 336 3.20 9.57 17.69
C ALA A 336 2.42 9.32 16.39
N ASN A 337 1.73 8.18 16.28
CA ASN A 337 0.85 7.89 15.15
C ASN A 337 -0.32 8.88 15.05
N ALA A 338 -0.83 9.41 16.17
CA ALA A 338 -1.86 10.45 16.16
C ALA A 338 -1.32 11.77 15.58
N VAL A 339 -0.07 12.15 15.86
CA VAL A 339 0.58 13.32 15.24
C VAL A 339 0.65 13.17 13.72
N VAL A 340 1.04 11.99 13.23
CA VAL A 340 1.04 11.67 11.79
C VAL A 340 -0.40 11.67 11.23
N GLY A 341 -1.38 11.18 11.98
CA GLY A 341 -2.79 11.23 11.60
C GLY A 341 -3.33 12.66 11.44
N LEU A 342 -2.90 13.58 12.31
CA LEU A 342 -3.23 15.00 12.21
C LEU A 342 -2.66 15.65 10.93
N SER A 343 -1.49 15.23 10.45
CA SER A 343 -0.95 15.74 9.17
C SER A 343 -1.77 15.29 7.96
N VAL A 344 -2.36 14.09 8.01
CA VAL A 344 -3.32 13.61 6.99
C VAL A 344 -4.56 14.52 6.96
N LEU A 345 -5.08 14.91 8.13
CA LEU A 345 -6.25 15.80 8.22
C LEU A 345 -5.98 17.16 7.56
N LEU A 346 -4.78 17.71 7.73
CA LEU A 346 -4.40 18.98 7.10
C LEU A 346 -4.41 18.90 5.58
N VAL A 347 -3.77 17.86 5.01
CA VAL A 347 -3.73 17.67 3.55
C VAL A 347 -5.11 17.36 2.99
N THR A 348 -5.87 16.50 3.66
CA THR A 348 -7.21 16.13 3.20
C THR A 348 -8.20 17.29 3.30
N GLY A 349 -8.13 18.11 4.34
CA GLY A 349 -9.06 19.22 4.52
C GLY A 349 -8.78 20.43 3.63
N TYR A 350 -7.51 20.80 3.41
CA TYR A 350 -7.18 21.93 2.51
C TYR A 350 -7.13 21.54 1.03
N ALA A 351 -6.55 20.39 0.71
CA ALA A 351 -6.35 19.99 -0.69
C ALA A 351 -7.47 19.07 -1.22
N GLY A 352 -8.35 18.55 -0.35
CA GLY A 352 -9.37 17.57 -0.73
C GLY A 352 -8.79 16.24 -1.20
N GLN A 353 -7.59 15.93 -0.72
CA GLN A 353 -6.69 14.95 -1.33
C GLN A 353 -6.05 14.07 -0.25
N LEU A 354 -6.00 12.77 -0.49
CA LEU A 354 -5.35 11.82 0.42
C LEU A 354 -3.88 11.65 0.02
N SER A 355 -2.97 12.03 0.93
CA SER A 355 -1.55 11.69 0.80
C SER A 355 -1.23 10.47 1.68
N LEU A 356 -0.71 9.42 1.05
CA LEU A 356 -0.25 8.21 1.72
C LEU A 356 1.27 8.24 2.02
N ALA A 357 1.91 9.40 1.85
CA ALA A 357 3.34 9.59 2.07
C ALA A 357 3.71 10.10 3.47
N GLN A 358 2.74 10.34 4.36
CA GLN A 358 2.98 11.04 5.63
C GLN A 358 4.00 10.33 6.52
N TYR A 359 3.91 9.00 6.64
CA TYR A 359 4.87 8.20 7.40
C TYR A 359 6.28 8.31 6.82
N LEU A 360 6.43 8.25 5.49
CA LEU A 360 7.72 8.41 4.86
C LEU A 360 8.31 9.79 5.14
N ILE A 361 7.52 10.87 4.97
CA ILE A 361 8.01 12.24 5.15
C ILE A 361 8.51 12.42 6.60
N GLY A 362 7.74 11.92 7.57
CA GLY A 362 8.17 11.90 8.97
C GLY A 362 9.43 11.07 9.19
N ALA A 363 9.52 9.89 8.59
CA ALA A 363 10.65 8.99 8.74
C ALA A 363 11.94 9.52 8.09
N ILE A 364 11.85 10.24 6.95
CA ILE A 364 12.98 10.97 6.36
C ILE A 364 13.43 12.09 7.30
N GLY A 365 12.49 12.84 7.89
CA GLY A 365 12.80 13.87 8.89
C GLY A 365 13.55 13.29 10.10
N ALA A 366 13.08 12.15 10.62
CA ALA A 366 13.75 11.44 11.70
C ALA A 366 15.15 10.92 11.29
N PHE A 367 15.27 10.33 10.11
CA PHE A 367 16.54 9.84 9.57
C PHE A 367 17.58 10.96 9.44
N ILE A 368 17.19 12.12 8.91
CA ILE A 368 18.06 13.28 8.79
C ILE A 368 18.42 13.83 10.17
N ALA A 369 17.48 13.90 11.11
CA ALA A 369 17.77 14.33 12.48
C ALA A 369 18.84 13.43 13.14
N VAL A 370 18.73 12.11 13.03
CA VAL A 370 19.74 11.18 13.56
C VAL A 370 21.10 11.37 12.89
N LYS A 371 21.13 11.54 11.56
CA LYS A 371 22.39 11.82 10.84
C LYS A 371 23.01 13.17 11.22
N LEU A 372 22.21 14.19 11.53
CA LEU A 372 22.72 15.48 12.02
C LEU A 372 23.34 15.36 13.40
N MET A 373 22.77 14.54 14.29
CA MET A 373 23.35 14.25 15.60
C MET A 373 24.66 13.48 15.47
N ASP A 374 24.68 12.42 14.67
CA ASP A 374 25.83 11.53 14.50
C ASP A 374 26.99 12.19 13.73
N ALA A 375 26.71 12.83 12.59
CA ALA A 375 27.74 13.37 11.71
C ALA A 375 28.25 14.76 12.12
N LEU A 376 27.38 15.62 12.67
CA LEU A 376 27.73 17.00 13.03
C LEU A 376 27.79 17.23 14.55
N GLY A 377 27.46 16.23 15.37
CA GLY A 377 27.44 16.36 16.83
C GLY A 377 26.42 17.39 17.32
N LEU A 378 25.39 17.69 16.51
CA LEU A 378 24.40 18.71 16.85
C LEU A 378 23.50 18.23 17.99
N PRO A 379 23.14 19.10 18.95
CA PRO A 379 22.23 18.75 20.02
C PRO A 379 20.86 18.34 19.46
N PHE A 380 20.14 17.49 20.21
CA PHE A 380 18.88 16.89 19.76
C PHE A 380 17.87 17.94 19.30
N GLU A 381 17.81 19.12 19.94
CA GLU A 381 16.86 20.17 19.60
C GLU A 381 17.13 20.76 18.20
N LEU A 382 18.39 21.03 17.87
CA LEU A 382 18.77 21.54 16.55
C LEU A 382 18.60 20.47 15.48
N SER A 383 18.93 19.22 15.81
CA SER A 383 18.76 18.08 14.90
C SER A 383 17.30 17.78 14.62
N PHE A 384 16.43 17.87 15.63
CA PHE A 384 14.98 17.75 15.48
C PHE A 384 14.42 18.83 14.56
N LEU A 385 14.80 20.10 14.77
CA LEU A 385 14.42 21.21 13.89
C LEU A 385 14.95 21.02 12.46
N GLY A 386 16.19 20.56 12.30
CA GLY A 386 16.79 20.24 11.01
C GLY A 386 16.02 19.13 10.28
N GLY A 387 15.56 18.11 11.01
CA GLY A 387 14.68 17.06 10.50
C GLY A 387 13.34 17.60 10.02
N VAL A 388 12.69 18.48 10.80
CA VAL A 388 11.42 19.14 10.42
C VAL A 388 11.58 19.97 9.14
N VAL A 389 12.61 20.83 9.08
CA VAL A 389 12.86 21.66 7.90
C VAL A 389 13.14 20.80 6.66
N SER A 390 13.93 19.74 6.81
CA SER A 390 14.23 18.83 5.72
C SER A 390 12.98 18.08 5.24
N ALA A 391 12.14 17.61 6.16
CA ALA A 391 10.85 16.98 5.84
C ALA A 391 9.90 17.96 5.12
N MET A 392 9.89 19.24 5.48
CA MET A 392 9.12 20.28 4.77
C MET A 392 9.62 20.47 3.33
N ILE A 393 10.93 20.58 3.13
CA ILE A 393 11.54 20.75 1.80
C ILE A 393 11.24 19.53 0.92
N ILE A 394 11.50 18.34 1.44
CA ILE A 394 11.28 17.08 0.72
C ILE A 394 9.79 16.88 0.44
N GLY A 395 8.92 17.15 1.42
CA GLY A 395 7.47 17.13 1.24
C GLY A 395 6.99 18.08 0.14
N ALA A 396 7.55 19.30 0.05
CA ALA A 396 7.23 20.25 -1.00
C ALA A 396 7.70 19.77 -2.39
N VAL A 397 8.90 19.22 -2.49
CA VAL A 397 9.45 18.67 -3.75
C VAL A 397 8.63 17.47 -4.22
N LEU A 398 8.32 16.53 -3.32
CA LEU A 398 7.52 15.34 -3.62
C LEU A 398 6.06 15.68 -3.88
N GLY A 399 5.56 16.77 -3.29
CA GLY A 399 4.23 17.33 -3.52
C GLY A 399 4.08 18.03 -4.88
N ALA A 400 5.16 18.49 -5.51
CA ALA A 400 5.09 19.27 -6.74
C ALA A 400 4.48 18.51 -7.94
N PRO A 401 4.86 17.25 -8.25
CA PRO A 401 4.17 16.44 -9.26
C PRO A 401 2.71 16.17 -8.89
N ALA A 402 2.46 16.01 -7.59
CA ALA A 402 1.17 15.73 -7.01
C ALA A 402 0.15 16.84 -7.30
N LEU A 403 0.56 18.12 -7.33
CA LEU A 403 -0.29 19.26 -7.70
C LEU A 403 -0.89 19.16 -9.11
N ARG A 404 -0.26 18.41 -10.03
CA ARG A 404 -0.76 18.20 -11.39
C ARG A 404 -1.77 17.05 -11.48
N THR A 405 -1.94 16.29 -10.41
CA THR A 405 -2.81 15.12 -10.33
C THR A 405 -3.96 15.35 -9.35
N ARG A 406 -5.13 14.78 -9.62
CA ARG A 406 -6.30 14.86 -8.73
C ARG A 406 -6.92 13.50 -8.49
N GLY A 407 -7.61 13.38 -7.36
CA GLY A 407 -8.35 12.18 -6.97
C GLY A 407 -7.44 10.98 -6.76
N VAL A 408 -7.82 9.84 -7.33
CA VAL A 408 -7.18 8.53 -7.14
C VAL A 408 -5.70 8.52 -7.56
N ASN A 409 -5.35 9.22 -8.64
CA ASN A 409 -3.98 9.24 -9.17
C ASN A 409 -2.97 9.79 -8.17
N LEU A 410 -3.38 10.76 -7.33
CA LEU A 410 -2.54 11.30 -6.29
C LEU A 410 -2.29 10.29 -5.16
N ALA A 411 -3.33 9.58 -4.71
CA ALA A 411 -3.17 8.59 -3.65
C ALA A 411 -2.21 7.47 -4.09
N VAL A 412 -2.34 7.00 -5.34
CA VAL A 412 -1.42 6.01 -5.94
C VAL A 412 -0.01 6.57 -6.05
N SER A 413 0.15 7.83 -6.46
CA SER A 413 1.46 8.49 -6.53
C SER A 413 2.10 8.58 -5.15
N THR A 414 1.42 9.16 -4.16
CA THR A 414 1.95 9.36 -2.81
C THR A 414 2.32 8.05 -2.11
N LEU A 415 1.52 6.99 -2.25
CA LEU A 415 1.85 5.66 -1.73
C LEU A 415 3.10 5.08 -2.39
N GLY A 416 3.23 5.23 -3.70
CA GLY A 416 4.42 4.78 -4.40
C GLY A 416 5.67 5.58 -4.03
N ILE A 417 5.56 6.91 -3.83
CA ILE A 417 6.65 7.77 -3.34
C ILE A 417 7.11 7.22 -2.00
N ALA A 418 6.14 6.99 -1.10
CA ALA A 418 6.34 6.49 0.25
C ALA A 418 7.24 5.26 0.26
N ILE A 419 6.85 4.24 -0.50
CA ILE A 419 7.51 2.94 -0.48
C ILE A 419 8.84 2.96 -1.22
N SER A 420 8.98 3.78 -2.27
CA SER A 420 10.22 3.85 -3.05
C SER A 420 11.33 4.54 -2.30
N LEU A 421 11.05 5.67 -1.68
CA LEU A 421 12.04 6.33 -0.84
C LEU A 421 12.29 5.54 0.44
N TYR A 422 11.29 4.83 0.97
CA TYR A 422 11.52 3.86 2.04
C TYR A 422 12.52 2.80 1.60
N ALA A 423 12.31 2.18 0.44
CA ALA A 423 13.20 1.13 -0.07
C ALA A 423 14.61 1.66 -0.40
N LEU A 424 14.73 2.83 -1.03
CA LEU A 424 16.00 3.41 -1.44
C LEU A 424 16.80 3.98 -0.27
N PHE A 425 16.15 4.60 0.72
CA PHE A 425 16.86 5.31 1.78
C PHE A 425 16.80 4.57 3.11
N LEU A 426 15.59 4.23 3.58
CA LEU A 426 15.40 3.73 4.94
C LEU A 426 15.71 2.24 5.07
N ALA A 427 15.37 1.44 4.06
CA ALA A 427 15.68 0.01 4.02
C ALA A 427 17.10 -0.28 3.50
N ASN A 428 17.81 0.74 3.01
CA ASN A 428 19.16 0.57 2.49
C ASN A 428 20.16 0.53 3.65
N THR A 429 20.71 -0.66 3.91
CA THR A 429 21.68 -0.90 4.99
C THR A 429 22.98 -0.10 4.84
N GLN A 430 23.36 0.32 3.62
CA GLN A 430 24.53 1.20 3.41
C GLN A 430 24.30 2.59 4.00
N LEU A 431 23.05 3.06 4.00
CA LEU A 431 22.67 4.37 4.55
C LEU A 431 22.22 4.28 6.01
N ALA A 432 21.41 3.27 6.32
CA ALA A 432 20.86 3.00 7.63
C ALA A 432 21.87 2.34 8.60
N GLY A 433 23.03 1.90 8.11
CA GLY A 433 24.11 1.30 8.90
C GLY A 433 23.83 -0.14 9.35
N SER A 434 22.59 -0.49 9.63
CA SER A 434 22.17 -1.85 10.00
C SER A 434 20.73 -2.15 9.55
N THR A 435 20.31 -3.42 9.67
CA THR A 435 18.90 -3.83 9.50
C THR A 435 17.99 -3.33 10.62
N ASP A 436 18.54 -3.03 11.80
CA ASP A 436 17.80 -2.50 12.94
C ASP A 436 17.69 -0.96 12.89
N GLY A 437 18.28 -0.34 11.86
CA GLY A 437 18.32 1.10 11.67
C GLY A 437 19.59 1.75 12.25
N LEU A 438 19.56 3.09 12.33
CA LEU A 438 20.66 3.86 12.89
C LEU A 438 20.53 3.90 14.42
N PRO A 439 21.62 3.67 15.17
CA PRO A 439 21.60 3.90 16.60
C PRO A 439 21.31 5.39 16.86
N VAL A 440 20.33 5.65 17.72
CA VAL A 440 19.94 7.01 18.07
C VAL A 440 20.71 7.42 19.31
N THR A 441 21.47 8.51 19.24
CA THR A 441 22.07 9.11 20.44
C THR A 441 20.95 9.58 21.37
N THR A 442 21.11 9.38 22.68
CA THR A 442 20.06 9.64 23.68
C THR A 442 19.42 11.02 23.48
N PRO A 443 18.11 11.09 23.14
CA PRO A 443 17.46 12.35 22.90
C PRO A 443 17.33 13.09 24.23
N SER A 444 17.79 14.34 24.30
CA SER A 444 17.55 15.21 25.45
C SER A 444 16.87 16.49 25.00
N LEU A 445 15.93 16.99 25.80
CA LEU A 445 15.20 18.22 25.51
C LEU A 445 15.40 19.18 26.67
N PHE A 446 16.10 20.29 26.42
CA PHE A 446 16.47 21.27 27.45
C PHE A 446 17.21 20.63 28.65
N GLY A 447 18.05 19.62 28.37
CA GLY A 447 18.81 18.88 29.40
C GLY A 447 18.03 17.78 30.14
N LEU A 448 16.75 17.55 29.81
CA LEU A 448 16.00 16.40 30.30
C LEU A 448 16.21 15.22 29.36
N ASP A 449 16.67 14.09 29.90
CA ASP A 449 16.83 12.85 29.16
C ASP A 449 15.46 12.23 28.82
N LEU A 450 15.26 11.98 27.53
CA LEU A 450 14.06 11.44 26.90
C LEU A 450 14.31 10.04 26.29
N ASP A 451 15.34 9.32 26.73
CA ASP A 451 15.57 7.96 26.25
C ASP A 451 14.30 7.09 26.44
N PRO A 452 13.74 6.50 25.36
CA PRO A 452 12.52 5.71 25.46
C PRO A 452 12.69 4.40 26.24
N GLY A 453 13.92 3.88 26.33
CA GLY A 453 14.24 2.64 27.06
C GLY A 453 14.43 2.89 28.55
N GLU A 454 15.22 3.90 28.92
CA GLU A 454 15.50 4.23 30.32
C GLU A 454 14.39 5.06 30.98
N HIS A 455 13.73 5.93 30.20
CA HIS A 455 12.75 6.90 30.69
C HIS A 455 11.45 6.92 29.86
N PRO A 456 10.76 5.77 29.70
CA PRO A 456 9.58 5.64 28.83
C PRO A 456 8.45 6.63 29.17
N ARG A 457 8.26 6.94 30.46
CA ARG A 457 7.22 7.88 30.92
C ARG A 457 7.53 9.33 30.54
N ARG A 458 8.80 9.75 30.62
CA ARG A 458 9.21 11.11 30.23
C ARG A 458 9.04 11.29 28.72
N TYR A 459 9.47 10.29 27.95
CA TYR A 459 9.27 10.25 26.51
C TYR A 459 7.78 10.33 26.14
N ALA A 460 6.92 9.51 26.76
CA ALA A 460 5.48 9.52 26.52
C ALA A 460 4.83 10.90 26.78
N ILE A 461 5.23 11.58 27.85
CA ILE A 461 4.75 12.93 28.19
C ILE A 461 5.25 13.96 27.16
N ALA A 462 6.49 13.85 26.70
CA ALA A 462 7.03 14.72 25.66
C ALA A 462 6.25 14.55 24.34
N VAL A 463 5.96 13.31 23.92
CA VAL A 463 5.15 13.03 22.73
C VAL A 463 3.72 13.55 22.90
N LEU A 464 3.11 13.40 24.08
CA LEU A 464 1.79 13.98 24.38
C LEU A 464 1.82 15.51 24.25
N ALA A 465 2.86 16.17 24.75
CA ALA A 465 3.01 17.62 24.61
C ALA A 465 3.08 18.05 23.13
N VAL A 466 3.85 17.33 22.30
CA VAL A 466 3.91 17.57 20.85
C VAL A 466 2.54 17.36 20.18
N LEU A 467 1.81 16.31 20.56
CA LEU A 467 0.44 16.07 20.07
C LEU A 467 -0.51 17.21 20.44
N LEU A 468 -0.44 17.71 21.67
CA LEU A 468 -1.29 18.82 22.12
C LEU A 468 -0.97 20.11 21.37
N VAL A 469 0.31 20.44 21.21
CA VAL A 469 0.74 21.64 20.45
C VAL A 469 0.26 21.56 19.00
N THR A 470 0.45 20.40 18.35
CA THR A 470 0.00 20.20 16.96
C THR A 470 -1.52 20.25 16.83
N LEU A 471 -2.27 19.66 17.77
CA LEU A 471 -3.72 19.71 17.81
C LEU A 471 -4.25 21.13 18.02
N LEU A 472 -3.66 21.89 18.95
CA LEU A 472 -4.04 23.29 19.19
C LEU A 472 -3.74 24.17 17.98
N ALA A 473 -2.59 23.97 17.33
CA ALA A 473 -2.25 24.67 16.09
C ALA A 473 -3.29 24.38 15.00
N LEU A 474 -3.64 23.10 14.79
CA LEU A 474 -4.64 22.67 13.82
C LEU A 474 -6.06 23.15 14.13
N ALA A 475 -6.42 23.27 15.40
CA ALA A 475 -7.73 23.76 15.80
C ALA A 475 -7.92 25.26 15.51
N ASN A 476 -6.82 26.01 15.40
CA ASN A 476 -6.77 27.45 15.14
C ASN A 476 -6.53 27.81 13.65
N LEU A 477 -6.34 26.81 12.79
CA LEU A 477 -6.36 26.93 11.34
C LEU A 477 -7.81 27.03 10.82
#